data_AF-A0A2V1BHU9-F1
#
_entry.id   AF-A0A2V1BHU9-F1
#
_cell.length_a   1.000
_cell.length_b   1.000
_cell.length_c   1.000
_cell.angle_alpha   90.00
_cell.angle_beta   90.00
_cell.angle_gamma   90.00
#
_symmetry.space_group_name_H-M   'P 1'
#
loop_
_entity.id
_entity.type
_entity.pdbx_description
1 polymer ?
#
loop_
_entity_poly.entity_id
_entity_poly.type
_entity_poly.pdbx_seq_one_letter_code
_entity_poly.pdbx_strand_id
1 'polypeptide(L)'
;SMKVPGDPSRYLVTIEMFHQLHCLHYIRQKLYGVAPPEKTKHGDKAHIGKTEHCVDYLRQVLMCHGDLTPITLTWSDKMNWVKPNFSIQHTCRNFQSIWDF
;
A
#
# COMPACT_ATOMS: atom_id res chain seq x y z
N SER A 1 7.21 12.02 -14.08
CA SER A 1 8.06 11.95 -12.89
C SER A 1 8.51 13.35 -12.47
N MET A 2 8.29 13.72 -11.21
CA MET A 2 8.73 14.96 -10.58
C MET A 2 10.26 14.96 -10.45
N LYS A 3 10.87 16.08 -10.83
CA LYS A 3 12.31 16.29 -10.74
C LYS A 3 12.68 16.84 -9.37
N VAL A 4 13.93 16.61 -8.95
CA VAL A 4 14.46 17.19 -7.71
C VAL A 4 14.61 18.71 -7.89
N PRO A 5 14.14 19.55 -6.95
CA PRO A 5 14.39 20.99 -7.00
C PRO A 5 15.90 21.29 -7.01
N GLY A 6 16.36 22.08 -7.99
CA GLY A 6 17.78 22.39 -8.16
C GLY A 6 18.61 21.35 -8.91
N ASP A 7 18.07 20.17 -9.20
CA ASP A 7 18.73 19.15 -10.02
C ASP A 7 17.74 18.45 -10.98
N PRO A 8 17.60 18.96 -12.22
CA PRO A 8 16.65 18.44 -13.18
C PRO A 8 17.07 17.11 -13.82
N SER A 9 18.26 16.58 -13.49
CA SER A 9 18.74 15.27 -13.95
C SER A 9 18.21 14.12 -13.09
N ARG A 10 17.70 14.43 -11.90
CA ARG A 10 17.21 13.45 -10.91
C ARG A 10 15.71 13.53 -10.71
N TYR A 11 15.12 12.42 -10.28
CA TYR A 11 13.70 12.29 -10.00
C TYR A 11 13.44 11.96 -8.54
N LEU A 12 12.30 12.43 -8.03
CA LEU A 12 11.77 12.03 -6.74
C LEU A 12 11.16 10.64 -6.85
N VAL A 13 11.56 9.75 -5.95
CA VAL A 13 11.10 8.37 -5.87
C VAL A 13 10.71 8.02 -4.43
N THR A 14 9.88 7.00 -4.29
CA THR A 14 9.68 6.29 -3.03
C THR A 14 9.90 4.79 -3.26
N ILE A 15 10.03 4.03 -2.18
CA ILE A 15 10.10 2.57 -2.23
C ILE A 15 8.68 2.01 -2.27
N GLU A 16 8.42 1.08 -3.19
CA GLU A 16 7.09 0.48 -3.40
C GLU A 16 6.48 -0.09 -2.11
N MET A 17 7.26 -0.77 -1.26
CA MET A 17 6.80 -1.28 0.03
C MET A 17 6.08 -0.21 0.88
N PHE A 18 6.57 1.02 0.91
CA PHE A 18 5.91 2.10 1.67
C PHE A 18 4.58 2.51 1.04
N HIS A 19 4.47 2.47 -0.28
CA HIS A 19 3.22 2.74 -0.96
C HIS A 19 2.19 1.62 -0.74
N GLN A 20 2.61 0.36 -0.78
CA GLN A 20 1.78 -0.79 -0.45
C GLN A 20 1.21 -0.69 0.97
N LEU A 21 2.05 -0.33 1.95
CA LEU A 21 1.63 -0.11 3.34
C LEU A 21 0.66 1.08 3.48
N HIS A 22 0.89 2.18 2.75
CA HIS A 22 -0.04 3.32 2.71
C HIS A 22 -1.42 2.91 2.19
N CYS A 23 -1.46 2.14 1.09
CA CYS A 23 -2.71 1.62 0.52
C CYS A 23 -3.43 0.69 1.50
N LEU A 24 -2.71 -0.22 2.16
CA LEU A 24 -3.28 -1.11 3.17
C LEU A 24 -3.85 -0.31 4.37
N HIS A 25 -3.16 0.75 4.80
CA HIS A 25 -3.65 1.65 5.84
C HIS A 25 -4.93 2.38 5.40
N TYR A 26 -5.00 2.85 4.16
CA TYR A 26 -6.20 3.49 3.63
C TYR A 26 -7.39 2.51 3.58
N ILE A 27 -7.16 1.26 3.14
CA ILE A 27 -8.17 0.19 3.17
C ILE A 27 -8.65 -0.05 4.61
N ARG A 28 -7.72 -0.17 5.56
CA ARG A 28 -8.03 -0.30 7.00
C ARG A 28 -8.95 0.83 7.48
N GLN A 29 -8.62 2.08 7.18
CA GLN A 29 -9.45 3.23 7.58
C GLN A 29 -10.85 3.18 6.96
N LYS A 30 -11.00 2.67 5.73
CA LYS A 30 -12.32 2.52 5.10
C LYS A 30 -13.13 1.37 5.68
N LEU A 31 -12.48 0.28 6.09
CA LEU A 31 -13.14 -0.88 6.68
C LEU A 31 -13.68 -0.60 8.09
N TYR A 32 -12.94 0.15 8.92
CA TYR A 32 -13.32 0.41 10.32
C TYR A 32 -13.94 1.79 10.56
N GLY A 33 -14.00 2.64 9.53
CA GLY A 33 -14.27 4.06 9.69
C GLY A 33 -13.09 4.80 10.33
N VAL A 34 -13.20 6.13 10.36
CA VAL A 34 -12.22 7.01 11.05
C VAL A 34 -12.52 7.09 12.55
N ALA A 35 -13.73 6.71 12.96
CA ALA A 35 -14.18 6.70 14.35
C ALA A 35 -13.86 5.35 15.02
N PRO A 36 -13.56 5.32 16.34
CA PRO A 36 -13.45 4.07 17.07
C PRO A 36 -14.74 3.26 16.87
N PRO A 37 -14.66 1.93 16.73
CA PRO A 37 -15.83 1.12 16.41
C PRO A 37 -16.91 1.39 17.47
N GLU A 38 -18.00 2.04 17.05
CA GLU A 38 -19.19 2.09 17.87
C GLU A 38 -19.54 0.65 18.24
N LYS A 39 -19.84 0.44 19.51
CA LYS A 39 -20.19 -0.88 20.04
C LYS A 39 -21.49 -1.33 19.39
N THR A 40 -21.42 -1.90 18.18
CA THR A 40 -22.58 -2.48 17.51
C THR A 40 -23.07 -3.62 18.39
N LYS A 41 -24.34 -3.53 18.76
CA LYS A 41 -24.99 -4.48 19.66
C LYS A 41 -25.11 -5.82 18.93
N HIS A 42 -24.26 -6.76 19.35
CA HIS A 42 -24.44 -8.20 19.20
C HIS A 42 -24.47 -8.71 17.75
N GLY A 43 -23.28 -8.88 17.15
CA GLY A 43 -23.10 -9.64 15.89
C GLY A 43 -21.71 -9.46 15.26
N ASP A 44 -21.14 -8.25 15.31
CA ASP A 44 -20.00 -7.87 14.46
C ASP A 44 -18.61 -8.10 15.05
N LYS A 45 -18.48 -8.40 16.35
CA LYS A 45 -17.15 -8.53 16.98
C LYS A 45 -16.29 -9.65 16.37
N ALA A 46 -16.92 -10.73 15.90
CA ALA A 46 -16.24 -11.82 15.22
C ALA A 46 -15.80 -11.44 13.79
N HIS A 47 -16.60 -10.64 13.07
CA HIS A 47 -16.24 -10.14 11.74
C HIS A 47 -15.16 -9.07 11.79
N ILE A 48 -15.23 -8.14 12.75
CA ILE A 48 -14.19 -7.12 12.99
C ILE A 48 -12.87 -7.80 13.38
N GLY A 49 -12.89 -8.77 14.31
CA GLY A 49 -11.69 -9.53 14.68
C GLY A 49 -11.11 -10.35 13.52
N LYS A 50 -11.96 -10.84 12.60
CA LYS A 50 -11.51 -11.52 11.38
C LYS A 50 -10.84 -10.57 10.40
N THR A 51 -11.43 -9.41 10.14
CA THR A 51 -10.85 -8.43 9.23
C THR A 51 -9.56 -7.82 9.79
N GLU A 52 -9.46 -7.61 11.10
CA GLU A 52 -8.28 -6.97 11.71
C GLU A 52 -7.03 -7.86 11.60
N HIS A 53 -7.15 -9.16 11.87
CA HIS A 53 -6.01 -10.06 11.70
C HIS A 53 -5.63 -10.23 10.22
N CYS A 54 -6.59 -10.17 9.29
CA CYS A 54 -6.28 -10.20 7.85
C CYS A 54 -5.46 -8.96 7.44
N VAL A 55 -5.87 -7.78 7.91
CA VAL A 55 -5.14 -6.53 7.64
C VAL A 55 -3.74 -6.59 8.26
N ASP A 56 -3.61 -7.06 9.50
CA ASP A 56 -2.29 -7.19 10.13
C ASP A 56 -1.41 -8.24 9.46
N TYR A 57 -1.98 -9.39 9.07
CA TYR A 57 -1.28 -10.42 8.30
C TYR A 57 -0.75 -9.86 6.98
N LEU A 58 -1.57 -9.14 6.21
CA LEU A 58 -1.13 -8.47 4.98
C LEU A 58 -0.01 -7.46 5.26
N ARG A 59 -0.10 -6.68 6.34
CA ARG A 59 0.96 -5.74 6.73
C ARG A 59 2.28 -6.49 6.96
N GLN A 60 2.23 -7.61 7.69
CA GLN A 60 3.42 -8.45 7.93
C GLN A 60 3.98 -9.04 6.64
N VAL A 61 3.13 -9.55 5.74
CA VAL A 61 3.56 -10.09 4.43
C VAL A 61 4.22 -9.01 3.57
N LEU A 62 3.65 -7.81 3.50
CA LEU A 62 4.21 -6.69 2.74
C LEU A 62 5.60 -6.28 3.28
N MET A 63 5.75 -6.22 4.61
CA MET A 63 7.03 -5.93 5.25
C MET A 63 8.06 -7.05 5.06
N CYS A 64 7.61 -8.31 5.07
CA CYS A 64 8.47 -9.47 4.87
C CYS A 64 8.96 -9.60 3.43
N HIS A 65 8.09 -9.33 2.45
CA HIS A 65 8.48 -9.38 1.03
C HIS A 65 9.33 -8.17 0.65
N GLY A 66 9.00 -6.99 1.18
CA GLY A 66 9.81 -5.78 1.06
C GLY A 66 10.11 -5.40 -0.39
N ASP A 67 9.10 -5.01 -1.17
CA ASP A 67 9.34 -4.54 -2.54
C ASP A 67 10.18 -3.25 -2.55
N LEU A 68 11.47 -3.40 -2.89
CA LEU A 68 12.45 -2.31 -2.96
C LEU A 68 12.43 -1.54 -4.29
N THR A 69 11.49 -1.85 -5.19
CA THR A 69 11.42 -1.20 -6.50
C THR A 69 11.19 0.31 -6.33
N PRO A 70 12.06 1.18 -6.88
CA PRO A 70 11.86 2.62 -6.82
C PRO A 70 10.71 3.05 -7.74
N ILE A 71 9.71 3.71 -7.17
CA ILE A 71 8.58 4.22 -7.94
C ILE A 71 8.68 5.74 -8.04
N THR A 72 8.50 6.28 -9.24
CA THR A 72 8.59 7.73 -9.43
C THR A 72 7.32 8.42 -8.97
N LEU A 73 7.46 9.63 -8.43
CA LEU A 73 6.34 10.46 -8.03
C LEU A 73 5.96 11.41 -9.18
N THR A 74 4.68 11.70 -9.37
CA THR A 74 4.18 12.63 -10.40
C THR A 74 3.05 13.50 -9.83
N TRP A 75 3.08 14.79 -10.14
CA TRP A 75 1.99 15.69 -9.78
C TRP A 75 0.72 15.36 -10.58
N SER A 76 -0.44 15.39 -9.94
CA SER A 76 -1.73 15.22 -10.59
C SER A 76 -2.60 16.45 -10.40
N ASP A 77 -2.84 17.20 -11.48
CA ASP A 77 -3.71 18.39 -11.44
C ASP A 77 -5.14 18.03 -11.02
N LYS A 78 -5.65 16.89 -11.49
CA LYS A 78 -6.97 16.37 -11.13
C LYS A 78 -7.13 16.14 -9.62
N MET A 79 -6.09 15.66 -8.94
CA MET A 79 -6.16 15.35 -7.50
C MET A 79 -5.57 16.46 -6.63
N ASN A 80 -4.94 17.48 -7.24
CA ASN A 80 -4.16 18.50 -6.55
C ASN A 80 -3.16 17.88 -5.54
N TRP A 81 -2.54 16.76 -5.91
CA TRP A 81 -1.68 15.95 -5.04
C TRP A 81 -0.65 15.15 -5.84
N VAL A 82 0.40 14.68 -5.16
CA VAL A 82 1.47 13.84 -5.72
C VAL A 82 1.02 12.37 -5.73
N LYS A 83 0.98 11.76 -6.91
CA LYS A 83 0.70 10.32 -7.06
C LYS A 83 1.95 9.53 -7.42
N PRO A 84 2.09 8.28 -6.97
CA PRO A 84 3.09 7.37 -7.51
C PRO A 84 2.77 7.00 -8.96
N ASN A 85 3.80 6.62 -9.71
CA ASN A 85 3.68 6.00 -11.01
C ASN A 85 3.71 4.47 -10.86
N PHE A 86 2.58 3.82 -11.14
CA PHE A 86 2.45 2.36 -11.10
C PHE A 86 2.90 1.67 -12.40
N SER A 87 3.15 2.43 -13.47
CA SER A 87 3.66 1.89 -14.73
C SER A 87 5.18 1.75 -14.67
N ILE A 88 5.64 0.90 -13.76
CA ILE A 88 7.04 0.57 -13.54
C ILE A 88 7.23 -0.95 -13.52
N GLN A 89 8.44 -1.41 -13.81
CA GLN A 89 8.73 -2.84 -13.84
C GLN A 89 9.10 -3.33 -12.44
N HIS A 90 8.41 -4.36 -11.97
CA HIS A 90 8.70 -5.06 -10.73
C HIS A 90 9.41 -6.39 -11.00
N THR A 91 10.17 -6.88 -10.03
CA THR A 91 10.72 -8.24 -10.06
C THR A 91 9.94 -9.10 -9.08
N CYS A 92 9.18 -10.06 -9.60
CA CYS A 92 8.36 -10.95 -8.79
C CYS A 92 9.05 -12.30 -8.56
N ARG A 93 8.61 -13.01 -7.51
CA ARG A 93 8.86 -14.44 -7.42
C ARG A 93 8.10 -15.17 -8.52
N ASN A 94 8.64 -16.29 -8.99
CA ASN A 94 7.95 -17.12 -9.96
C ASN A 94 6.76 -17.79 -9.27
N PHE A 95 5.55 -17.32 -9.55
CA PHE A 95 4.32 -17.84 -8.97
C PHE A 95 4.08 -19.31 -9.37
N GLN A 96 4.37 -19.67 -10.62
CA GLN A 96 4.16 -21.03 -11.12
C GLN A 96 5.03 -22.03 -10.36
N SER A 97 6.30 -21.68 -10.11
CA SER A 97 7.20 -22.53 -9.32
C SER A 97 6.76 -22.72 -7.87
N ILE A 98 6.00 -21.77 -7.30
CA ILE A 98 5.44 -21.89 -5.94
C ILE A 98 4.16 -22.72 -5.97
N TRP A 99 3.35 -22.57 -7.02
CA TRP A 99 2.05 -23.25 -7.16
C TRP A 99 2.18 -24.74 -7.48
N ASP A 100 3.18 -25.12 -8.28
CA ASP A 100 3.37 -26.50 -8.72
C ASP A 100 4.07 -27.41 -7.69
N PHE A 101 4.36 -26.89 -6.49
CA PHE A 101 4.94 -27.65 -5.37
C PHE A 101 3.87 -28.39 -4.58
#